data_AF-A0A0C3QL72-F1
#
_entry.id   AF-A0A0C3QL72-F1
#
_cell.length_a   1.000
_cell.length_b   1.000
_cell.length_c   1.000
_cell.angle_alpha   90.00
_cell.angle_beta   90.00
_cell.angle_gamma   90.00
#
_symmetry.space_group_name_H-M   'P 1'
#
loop_
_entity.id
_entity.type
_entity.pdbx_description
1 polymer ?
#
loop_
_entity_poly.entity_id
_entity_poly.type
_entity_poly.pdbx_seq_one_letter_code
_entity_poly.pdbx_strand_id
1 'polypeptide(L)'
;MAGDPGYSPEGAKALDITGIFSVSCRHIFICPNGVIDLHKGERYRYADMCFAGPLNASYAAGLRYFVITYDIACKYKINFKSRCCTPNCSFILIPTPKGEINLVFCVNKFHQESHDDSCAAKNALDYTKYVGRTCGEGVETVWAQMNWLRYSTREMSVGSRIETLSEHFNDWNWQKTLGIGE
;
A
#
# COMPACT_ATOMS: atom_id res chain seq x y z
N MET A 1 7.14 13.22 10.11
CA MET A 1 6.30 12.58 11.15
C MET A 1 5.09 11.84 10.57
N ALA A 2 4.79 11.96 9.26
CA ALA A 2 4.20 10.86 8.50
C ALA A 2 5.33 9.97 7.94
N GLY A 3 5.16 8.65 7.89
CA GLY A 3 6.13 7.74 7.28
C GLY A 3 7.40 7.43 8.07
N ASP A 4 7.41 7.60 9.41
CA ASP A 4 8.46 6.97 10.23
C ASP A 4 7.98 5.58 10.68
N PRO A 5 8.51 4.48 10.11
CA PRO A 5 8.07 3.12 10.44
C PRO A 5 8.41 2.71 11.88
N GLY A 6 9.28 3.46 12.58
CA GLY A 6 9.62 3.23 13.98
C GLY A 6 8.73 4.00 14.96
N TYR A 7 7.97 4.98 14.49
CA TYR A 7 7.20 5.87 15.35
C TYR A 7 5.80 5.32 15.63
N SER A 8 5.39 5.38 16.89
CA SER A 8 4.03 5.12 17.34
C SER A 8 3.63 6.26 18.28
N PRO A 9 2.57 7.03 17.97
CA PRO A 9 2.10 8.10 18.84
C PRO A 9 1.77 7.57 20.25
N GLU A 10 1.89 8.41 21.28
CA GLU A 10 1.63 7.99 22.66
C GLU A 10 0.19 7.48 22.86
N GLY A 11 -0.78 8.14 22.23
CA GLY A 11 -2.19 7.71 22.25
C GLY A 11 -2.45 6.36 21.56
N ALA A 12 -1.52 5.86 20.75
CA ALA A 12 -1.63 4.56 20.09
C ALA A 12 -1.46 3.39 21.07
N LYS A 13 -0.87 3.61 22.26
CA LYS A 13 -0.72 2.57 23.30
C LYS A 13 -2.06 2.06 23.85
N ALA A 14 -3.11 2.89 23.75
CA ALA A 14 -4.45 2.57 24.22
C ALA A 14 -5.35 1.95 23.15
N LEU A 15 -4.82 1.70 21.94
CA LEU A 15 -5.58 1.18 20.80
C LEU A 15 -5.07 -0.21 20.40
N ASP A 16 -5.99 -1.13 20.14
CA ASP A 16 -5.65 -2.45 19.58
C ASP A 16 -5.20 -2.35 18.11
N ILE A 17 -5.85 -1.43 17.37
CA ILE A 17 -5.55 -1.08 15.98
C ILE A 17 -5.25 0.42 15.90
N THR A 18 -4.08 0.76 15.40
CA THR A 18 -3.59 2.13 15.27
C THR A 18 -3.89 2.75 13.90
N GLY A 19 -4.25 1.92 12.91
CA GLY A 19 -4.56 2.36 11.55
C GLY A 19 -4.73 1.19 10.59
N ILE A 20 -4.82 1.50 9.30
CA ILE A 20 -4.93 0.53 8.21
C ILE A 20 -3.89 0.88 7.15
N PHE A 21 -3.28 -0.14 6.56
CA PHE A 21 -2.53 0.01 5.32
C PHE A 21 -3.36 -0.60 4.19
N SER A 22 -3.43 0.07 3.04
CA SER A 22 -4.07 -0.51 1.85
C SER A 22 -3.25 -0.31 0.58
N VAL A 23 -3.51 -1.17 -0.39
CA VAL A 23 -2.92 -1.14 -1.72
C VAL A 23 -4.06 -1.00 -2.72
N SER A 24 -3.98 0.04 -3.54
CA SER A 24 -4.86 0.20 -4.69
C SER A 24 -4.09 0.06 -6.00
N CYS A 25 -4.78 -0.35 -7.05
CA CYS A 25 -4.21 -0.32 -8.40
C CYS A 25 -4.25 1.10 -8.98
N ARG A 26 -3.63 1.32 -10.15
CA ARG A 26 -3.66 2.61 -10.86
C ARG A 26 -5.07 3.15 -11.13
N HIS A 27 -6.06 2.27 -11.26
CA HIS A 27 -7.46 2.64 -11.50
C HIS A 27 -8.22 2.98 -10.20
N ILE A 28 -7.51 2.97 -9.06
CA ILE A 28 -8.05 3.27 -7.73
C ILE A 28 -9.07 2.22 -7.29
N PHE A 29 -8.83 0.95 -7.64
CA PHE A 29 -9.50 -0.18 -7.02
C PHE A 29 -8.65 -0.68 -5.87
N ILE A 30 -9.27 -0.94 -4.72
CA ILE A 30 -8.61 -1.64 -3.62
C ILE A 30 -8.29 -3.05 -4.09
N CYS A 31 -7.03 -3.43 -3.99
CA CYS A 31 -6.57 -4.73 -4.44
C CYS A 31 -7.05 -5.84 -3.49
N PRO A 32 -7.44 -7.02 -4.01
CA PRO A 32 -7.72 -8.19 -3.19
C PRO A 32 -6.54 -8.54 -2.28
N ASN A 33 -6.82 -8.87 -1.01
CA ASN A 33 -5.79 -9.12 0.01
C ASN A 33 -4.77 -7.98 0.17
N GLY A 34 -5.16 -6.75 -0.20
CA GLY A 34 -4.36 -5.54 -0.16
C GLY A 34 -4.81 -4.57 0.92
N VAL A 35 -5.37 -5.06 2.03
CA VAL A 35 -5.74 -4.23 3.20
C VAL A 35 -5.33 -4.97 4.47
N ILE A 36 -4.70 -4.29 5.40
CA ILE A 36 -4.28 -4.87 6.69
C ILE A 36 -4.41 -3.87 7.83
N ASP A 37 -4.56 -4.40 9.05
CA ASP A 37 -4.51 -3.61 10.26
C ASP A 37 -3.08 -3.34 10.73
N LEU A 38 -2.87 -2.11 11.21
CA LEU A 38 -1.65 -1.68 11.88
C LEU A 38 -1.86 -1.76 13.39
N HIS A 39 -1.04 -2.52 14.11
CA HIS A 39 -1.12 -2.56 15.58
C HIS A 39 -0.10 -1.67 16.29
N LYS A 40 0.99 -1.30 15.60
CA LYS A 40 2.12 -0.58 16.20
C LYS A 40 2.79 0.33 15.17
N GLY A 41 2.01 1.27 14.62
CA GLY A 41 2.46 2.20 13.58
C GLY A 41 2.73 1.52 12.23
N GLU A 42 3.29 2.30 11.30
CA GLU A 42 3.49 1.94 9.88
C GLU A 42 4.78 1.14 9.64
N ARG A 43 5.05 0.13 10.47
CA ARG A 43 6.23 -0.72 10.32
C ARG A 43 6.26 -1.40 8.96
N TYR A 44 7.46 -1.53 8.38
CA TYR A 44 7.64 -2.15 7.06
C TYR A 44 7.04 -3.56 6.95
N ARG A 45 6.99 -4.35 8.03
CA ARG A 45 6.35 -5.68 8.00
C ARG A 45 4.90 -5.63 7.52
N TYR A 46 4.18 -4.56 7.87
CA TYR A 46 2.79 -4.37 7.47
C TYR A 46 2.75 -4.07 5.97
N ALA A 47 3.50 -3.07 5.50
CA ALA A 47 3.61 -2.78 4.07
C ALA A 47 4.02 -4.02 3.25
N ASP A 48 5.02 -4.77 3.72
CA ASP A 48 5.47 -6.02 3.10
C ASP A 48 4.28 -7.00 2.95
N MET A 49 3.51 -7.25 4.02
CA MET A 49 2.36 -8.18 4.00
C MET A 49 1.26 -7.66 3.07
N CYS A 50 0.98 -6.35 3.11
CA CYS A 50 -0.08 -5.74 2.33
C CYS A 50 0.21 -5.75 0.83
N PHE A 51 1.48 -5.58 0.43
CA PHE A 51 1.90 -5.72 -0.97
C PHE A 51 1.93 -7.18 -1.43
N ALA A 52 2.10 -8.15 -0.52
CA ALA A 52 2.25 -9.55 -0.85
C ALA A 52 1.07 -10.12 -1.64
N GLY A 53 -0.16 -9.90 -1.14
CA GLY A 53 -1.37 -10.40 -1.79
C GLY A 53 -1.52 -9.93 -3.24
N PRO A 54 -1.59 -8.61 -3.48
CA PRO A 54 -1.74 -8.06 -4.83
C PRO A 54 -0.61 -8.43 -5.78
N LEU A 55 0.65 -8.41 -5.32
CA LEU A 55 1.81 -8.72 -6.17
C LEU A 55 1.88 -10.20 -6.54
N ASN A 56 1.58 -11.11 -5.61
CA ASN A 56 1.53 -12.54 -5.91
C ASN A 56 0.41 -12.89 -6.88
N ALA A 57 -0.80 -12.37 -6.66
CA ALA A 57 -1.93 -12.60 -7.55
C ALA A 57 -1.64 -12.08 -8.97
N SER A 58 -1.12 -10.86 -9.07
CA SER A 58 -0.75 -10.25 -10.34
C SER A 58 0.38 -11.00 -11.06
N TYR A 59 1.37 -11.49 -10.30
CA TYR A 59 2.45 -12.29 -10.86
C TYR A 59 1.94 -13.66 -11.34
N ALA A 60 1.08 -14.32 -10.57
CA ALA A 60 0.44 -15.57 -10.99
C ALA A 60 -0.37 -15.39 -12.28
N ALA A 61 -0.97 -14.21 -12.47
CA ALA A 61 -1.65 -13.81 -13.70
C ALA A 61 -0.71 -13.46 -14.89
N GLY A 62 0.61 -13.57 -14.71
CA GLY A 62 1.60 -13.36 -15.78
C GLY A 62 2.27 -12.00 -15.80
N LEU A 63 1.93 -11.07 -14.90
CA LEU A 63 2.58 -9.76 -14.84
C LEU A 63 4.00 -9.88 -14.25
N ARG A 64 4.94 -9.13 -14.83
CA ARG A 64 6.36 -9.18 -14.44
C ARG A 64 6.95 -7.81 -14.10
N TYR A 65 6.28 -6.72 -14.48
CA TYR A 65 6.73 -5.36 -14.22
C TYR A 65 5.74 -4.66 -13.29
N PHE A 66 6.24 -4.18 -12.16
CA PHE A 66 5.47 -3.61 -11.09
C PHE A 66 6.07 -2.27 -10.68
N VAL A 67 5.22 -1.25 -10.63
CA VAL A 67 5.57 0.05 -10.09
C VAL A 67 4.78 0.22 -8.80
N ILE A 68 5.50 0.40 -7.70
CA ILE A 68 4.95 0.58 -6.37
C ILE A 68 5.17 2.05 -5.99
N THR A 69 4.08 2.76 -5.74
CA THR A 69 4.09 4.08 -5.14
C THR A 69 3.87 3.95 -3.64
N TYR A 70 4.73 4.61 -2.87
CA TYR A 70 4.60 4.70 -1.41
C TYR A 70 5.30 5.97 -0.92
N ASP A 71 4.74 6.64 0.08
CA ASP A 71 5.21 7.94 0.60
C ASP A 71 6.70 7.93 0.98
N ILE A 72 7.15 6.79 1.48
CA ILE A 72 8.54 6.54 1.90
C ILE A 72 9.21 5.43 1.08
N ALA A 73 8.77 5.24 -0.17
CA ALA A 73 9.32 4.26 -1.11
C ALA A 73 10.85 4.34 -1.20
N CYS A 74 11.42 5.53 -1.14
CA CYS A 74 12.86 5.78 -1.16
C CYS A 74 13.64 5.04 -0.05
N LYS A 75 13.05 4.94 1.14
CA LYS A 75 13.61 4.22 2.30
C LYS A 75 13.18 2.75 2.29
N TYR A 76 11.91 2.50 2.00
CA TYR A 76 11.31 1.16 2.01
C TYR A 76 12.02 0.18 1.05
N LYS A 77 12.35 0.67 -0.16
CA LYS A 77 12.91 -0.14 -1.25
C LYS A 77 14.30 -0.72 -0.94
N ILE A 78 15.09 -0.05 -0.09
CA ILE A 78 16.51 -0.37 0.16
C ILE A 78 16.68 -1.85 0.54
N ASN A 79 15.84 -2.32 1.48
CA ASN A 79 15.89 -3.69 1.98
C ASN A 79 14.71 -4.54 1.49
N PHE A 80 13.93 -4.08 0.50
CA PHE A 80 12.71 -4.79 0.11
C PHE A 80 13.02 -6.19 -0.42
N LYS A 81 13.99 -6.32 -1.33
CA LYS A 81 14.37 -7.61 -1.92
C LYS A 81 14.88 -8.61 -0.88
N SER A 82 15.68 -8.15 0.11
CA SER A 82 16.16 -9.04 1.17
C SER A 82 15.04 -9.51 2.10
N ARG A 83 14.05 -8.64 2.36
CA ARG A 83 12.88 -8.99 3.19
C ARG A 83 11.86 -9.88 2.47
N CYS A 84 11.57 -9.61 1.19
CA CYS A 84 10.39 -10.17 0.52
C CYS A 84 10.69 -11.12 -0.65
N CYS A 85 11.94 -11.16 -1.15
CA CYS A 85 12.30 -11.90 -2.36
C CYS A 85 13.40 -12.95 -2.10
N THR A 86 13.58 -13.39 -0.85
CA THR A 86 14.57 -14.42 -0.51
C THR A 86 13.92 -15.80 -0.36
N PRO A 87 14.59 -16.90 -0.76
CA PRO A 87 14.05 -18.26 -0.65
C PRO A 87 13.69 -18.68 0.78
N ASN A 88 14.36 -18.10 1.77
CA ASN A 88 14.17 -18.40 3.20
C ASN A 88 13.14 -17.46 3.86
N CYS A 89 12.44 -16.63 3.09
CA CYS A 89 11.40 -15.78 3.66
C CYS A 89 10.25 -16.66 4.15
N SER A 90 10.02 -16.67 5.46
CA SER A 90 9.01 -17.51 6.11
C SER A 90 7.61 -16.90 6.10
N PHE A 91 7.44 -15.65 5.64
CA PHE A 91 6.21 -14.89 5.80
C PHE A 91 5.68 -14.25 4.51
N ILE A 92 6.54 -13.76 3.61
CA ILE A 92 6.13 -12.94 2.46
C ILE A 92 6.98 -13.29 1.26
N LEU A 93 6.45 -14.18 0.41
CA LEU A 93 7.00 -14.39 -0.91
C LEU A 93 6.37 -13.35 -1.83
N ILE A 94 7.16 -12.43 -2.37
CA ILE A 94 6.81 -11.66 -3.57
C ILE A 94 7.87 -12.10 -4.60
N PRO A 95 7.42 -12.73 -5.69
CA PRO A 95 7.96 -14.01 -6.18
C PRO A 95 9.41 -13.91 -6.69
N THR A 96 10.27 -14.94 -6.69
CA THR A 96 10.10 -16.37 -7.03
C THR A 96 11.29 -17.25 -6.53
N PRO A 97 11.36 -18.53 -6.96
CA PRO A 97 12.66 -19.13 -7.34
C PRO A 97 13.00 -19.16 -8.86
N LYS A 98 12.05 -19.04 -9.81
CA LYS A 98 12.28 -19.34 -11.25
C LYS A 98 11.94 -18.24 -12.27
N GLY A 99 11.52 -17.05 -11.87
CA GLY A 99 11.16 -16.00 -12.83
C GLY A 99 11.45 -14.59 -12.32
N GLU A 100 11.98 -13.75 -13.21
CA GLU A 100 12.32 -12.37 -12.89
C GLU A 100 11.07 -11.56 -12.52
N ILE A 101 11.16 -10.81 -11.42
CA ILE A 101 10.21 -9.74 -11.09
C ILE A 101 10.93 -8.39 -11.19
N ASN A 102 10.36 -7.49 -11.98
CA ASN A 102 10.85 -6.13 -12.14
C ASN A 102 10.03 -5.21 -11.24
N LEU A 103 10.67 -4.76 -10.16
CA LEU A 103 10.07 -3.86 -9.18
C LEU A 103 10.70 -2.48 -9.29
N VAL A 104 9.86 -1.47 -9.49
CA VAL A 104 10.23 -0.07 -9.43
C VAL A 104 9.48 0.58 -8.29
N PHE A 105 10.18 1.39 -7.52
CA PHE A 105 9.65 2.09 -6.36
C PHE A 105 9.74 3.58 -6.61
N CYS A 106 8.59 4.26 -6.48
CA CYS A 106 8.47 5.69 -6.65
C CYS A 106 7.81 6.29 -5.42
N VAL A 107 8.13 7.55 -5.11
CA VAL A 107 7.39 8.32 -4.11
C VAL A 107 6.22 8.98 -4.82
N ASN A 108 5.06 9.00 -4.18
CA ASN A 108 3.84 9.62 -4.72
C ASN A 108 4.06 11.14 -4.86
N LYS A 109 3.45 11.80 -5.86
CA LYS A 109 3.80 13.19 -6.23
C LYS A 109 3.63 14.21 -5.12
N PHE A 110 2.54 14.16 -4.35
CA PHE A 110 2.30 15.08 -3.23
C PHE A 110 3.39 14.91 -2.16
N HIS A 111 3.80 13.67 -1.91
CA HIS A 111 4.82 13.37 -0.91
C HIS A 111 6.24 13.72 -1.36
N GLN A 112 6.53 13.87 -2.66
CA GLN A 112 7.86 14.22 -3.19
C GLN A 112 8.43 15.49 -2.54
N GLU A 113 7.60 16.51 -2.32
CA GLU A 113 7.99 17.80 -1.73
C GLU A 113 8.49 17.68 -0.28
N SER A 114 8.24 16.54 0.37
CA SER A 114 8.74 16.25 1.72
C SER A 114 10.10 15.53 1.72
N HIS A 115 10.71 15.32 0.56
CA HIS A 115 12.04 14.72 0.40
C HIS A 115 13.03 15.76 -0.13
N ASP A 116 14.32 15.55 0.10
CA ASP A 116 15.36 16.39 -0.52
C ASP A 116 15.35 16.28 -2.05
N ASP A 117 15.82 17.31 -2.76
CA ASP A 117 15.79 17.39 -4.22
C ASP A 117 16.40 16.16 -4.91
N SER A 118 17.46 15.58 -4.33
CA SER A 118 18.12 14.39 -4.88
C SER A 118 17.22 13.16 -4.77
N CYS A 119 16.63 12.95 -3.60
CA CYS A 119 15.67 11.90 -3.36
C CYS A 119 14.43 12.09 -4.24
N ALA A 120 13.91 13.31 -4.33
CA ALA A 120 12.71 13.61 -5.07
C ALA A 120 12.90 13.27 -6.57
N ALA A 121 13.94 13.80 -7.19
CA ALA A 121 14.26 13.53 -8.59
C ALA A 121 14.48 12.03 -8.88
N LYS A 122 15.18 11.30 -8.00
CA LYS A 122 15.48 9.86 -8.17
C LYS A 122 14.25 8.96 -8.04
N ASN A 123 13.23 9.39 -7.30
CA ASN A 123 12.02 8.59 -7.03
C ASN A 123 10.78 9.16 -7.72
N ALA A 124 10.94 10.15 -8.59
CA ALA A 124 9.84 10.79 -9.29
C ALA A 124 9.22 9.89 -10.36
N LEU A 125 7.88 9.89 -10.39
CA LEU A 125 7.11 9.20 -11.43
C LEU A 125 7.37 9.80 -12.82
N ASP A 126 7.64 11.10 -12.92
CA ASP A 126 7.84 11.79 -14.20
C ASP A 126 9.10 11.31 -14.96
N TYR A 127 10.07 10.75 -14.25
CA TYR A 127 11.30 10.18 -14.83
C TYR A 127 11.28 8.65 -14.87
N THR A 128 10.16 8.02 -14.52
CA THR A 128 10.01 6.57 -14.48
C THR A 128 9.41 6.04 -15.79
N LYS A 129 9.97 4.95 -16.33
CA LYS A 129 9.45 4.34 -17.55
C LYS A 129 8.15 3.57 -17.27
N TYR A 130 7.27 3.51 -18.28
CA TYR A 130 6.07 2.66 -18.28
C TYR A 130 5.00 2.98 -17.22
N VAL A 131 5.02 4.18 -16.63
CA VAL A 131 3.98 4.63 -15.65
C VAL A 131 2.91 5.54 -16.25
N GLY A 132 3.17 6.09 -17.45
CA GLY A 132 2.34 7.13 -18.05
C GLY A 132 2.26 8.38 -17.18
N ARG A 133 1.34 9.30 -17.50
CA ARG A 133 1.08 10.46 -16.64
C ARG A 133 0.20 10.01 -15.46
N THR A 134 0.82 9.83 -14.30
CA THR A 134 0.15 9.41 -13.06
C THR A 134 0.73 10.16 -11.86
N CYS A 135 -0.07 10.35 -10.80
CA CYS A 135 0.37 10.99 -9.56
C CYS A 135 0.82 9.98 -8.47
N GLY A 136 0.34 8.73 -8.53
CA GLY A 136 0.60 7.75 -7.47
C GLY A 136 -0.20 7.94 -6.18
N GLU A 137 -1.08 8.95 -6.12
CA GLU A 137 -1.89 9.32 -4.94
C GLU A 137 -3.28 8.68 -4.92
N GLY A 138 -3.51 7.64 -5.73
CA GLY A 138 -4.86 7.06 -5.88
C GLY A 138 -5.44 6.60 -4.55
N VAL A 139 -4.63 5.97 -3.71
CA VAL A 139 -5.06 5.46 -2.40
C VAL A 139 -5.51 6.57 -1.44
N GLU A 140 -4.92 7.77 -1.52
CA GLU A 140 -5.32 8.94 -0.72
C GLU A 140 -6.75 9.38 -1.00
N THR A 141 -7.23 9.21 -2.24
CA THR A 141 -8.64 9.49 -2.57
C THR A 141 -9.59 8.47 -1.94
N VAL A 142 -9.14 7.22 -1.76
CA VAL A 142 -9.91 6.22 -1.01
C VAL A 142 -9.95 6.62 0.47
N TRP A 143 -8.82 7.04 1.04
CA TRP A 143 -8.78 7.49 2.43
C TRP A 143 -9.67 8.70 2.69
N ALA A 144 -9.69 9.67 1.78
CA ALA A 144 -10.60 10.80 1.85
C ALA A 144 -12.07 10.35 1.99
N GLN A 145 -12.47 9.32 1.24
CA GLN A 145 -13.82 8.75 1.32
C GLN A 145 -14.05 7.88 2.55
N MET A 146 -13.05 7.12 3.01
CA MET A 146 -13.20 6.15 4.10
C MET A 146 -13.00 6.76 5.49
N ASN A 147 -12.55 8.01 5.59
CA ASN A 147 -12.22 8.64 6.87
C ASN A 147 -13.37 8.70 7.88
N TRP A 148 -14.63 8.77 7.42
CA TRP A 148 -15.80 8.77 8.33
C TRP A 148 -15.96 7.43 9.06
N LEU A 149 -15.46 6.33 8.50
CA LEU A 149 -15.50 5.02 9.13
C LEU A 149 -14.63 4.93 10.38
N ARG A 150 -13.61 5.78 10.49
CA ARG A 150 -12.62 5.76 11.58
C ARG A 150 -13.27 5.75 12.96
N TYR A 151 -14.31 6.56 13.17
CA TYR A 151 -14.96 6.66 14.47
C TYR A 151 -15.98 5.53 14.68
N SER A 152 -16.72 5.17 13.63
CA SER A 152 -17.71 4.09 13.70
C SER A 152 -17.09 2.72 13.98
N THR A 153 -15.88 2.47 13.47
CA THR A 153 -15.20 1.17 13.58
C THR A 153 -14.35 1.03 14.83
N ARG A 154 -14.19 2.09 15.63
CA ARG A 154 -13.26 2.12 16.77
C ARG A 154 -13.68 1.21 17.92
N GLU A 155 -14.97 1.17 18.23
CA GLU A 155 -15.53 0.40 19.35
C GLU A 155 -16.06 -0.99 18.91
N MET A 156 -15.92 -1.32 17.63
CA MET A 156 -16.39 -2.59 17.09
C MET A 156 -15.49 -3.75 17.54
N SER A 157 -16.08 -4.94 17.69
CA SER A 157 -15.30 -6.16 17.84
C SER A 157 -14.39 -6.38 16.62
N VAL A 158 -13.30 -7.13 16.80
CA VAL A 158 -12.32 -7.41 15.72
C VAL A 158 -13.01 -7.94 14.46
N GLY A 159 -13.91 -8.92 14.60
CA GLY A 159 -14.64 -9.49 13.47
C GLY A 159 -15.58 -8.48 12.82
N SER A 160 -16.42 -7.81 13.61
CA SER A 160 -17.38 -6.81 13.10
C SER A 160 -16.68 -5.67 12.35
N ARG A 161 -15.51 -5.23 12.86
CA ARG A 161 -14.71 -4.20 12.22
C ARG A 161 -14.17 -4.65 10.86
N ILE A 162 -13.62 -5.85 10.78
CA ILE A 162 -13.08 -6.40 9.52
C ILE A 162 -14.19 -6.51 8.48
N GLU A 163 -15.36 -7.04 8.86
CA GLU A 163 -16.50 -7.16 7.95
C GLU A 163 -16.98 -5.79 7.46
N THR A 164 -17.17 -4.83 8.38
CA THR A 164 -17.61 -3.47 8.05
C THR A 164 -16.65 -2.80 7.06
N LEU A 165 -15.35 -2.86 7.32
CA LEU A 165 -14.35 -2.27 6.44
C LEU A 165 -14.32 -2.98 5.07
N SER A 166 -14.42 -4.31 5.07
CA SER A 166 -14.44 -5.11 3.84
C SER A 166 -15.65 -4.74 2.98
N GLU A 167 -16.82 -4.56 3.58
CA GLU A 167 -18.04 -4.13 2.89
C GLU A 167 -17.85 -2.76 2.24
N HIS A 168 -17.30 -1.78 2.96
CA HIS A 168 -17.06 -0.44 2.40
C HIS A 168 -16.00 -0.43 1.29
N PHE A 169 -14.92 -1.20 1.41
CA PHE A 169 -13.95 -1.32 0.32
C PHE A 169 -14.53 -2.06 -0.90
N ASN A 170 -15.42 -3.02 -0.69
CA ASN A 170 -16.13 -3.70 -1.77
C ASN A 170 -17.12 -2.76 -2.45
N ASP A 171 -17.88 -1.96 -1.71
CA ASP A 171 -18.75 -0.92 -2.27
C ASP A 171 -17.95 0.10 -3.07
N TRP A 172 -16.82 0.58 -2.57
CA TRP A 172 -15.92 1.46 -3.33
C TRP A 172 -15.55 0.85 -4.69
N ASN A 173 -15.09 -0.41 -4.70
CA ASN A 173 -14.76 -1.11 -5.94
C ASN A 173 -15.99 -1.29 -6.84
N TRP A 174 -17.17 -1.53 -6.28
CA TRP A 174 -18.42 -1.64 -7.02
C TRP A 174 -18.79 -0.31 -7.71
N GLN A 175 -18.82 0.80 -6.96
CA GLN A 175 -19.08 2.13 -7.52
C GLN A 175 -18.09 2.48 -8.63
N LYS A 176 -16.81 2.15 -8.45
CA LYS A 176 -15.78 2.32 -9.47
C LYS A 176 -16.04 1.48 -10.71
N THR A 177 -16.53 0.25 -10.55
CA THR A 177 -16.90 -0.62 -11.68
C THR A 177 -18.04 -0.03 -12.49
N LEU A 178 -19.08 0.48 -11.82
CA LEU A 178 -20.22 1.13 -12.46
C LEU A 178 -19.81 2.38 -13.25
N GLY A 179 -18.83 3.14 -12.75
CA GLY A 179 -18.30 4.33 -13.42
C GLY A 179 -17.25 4.06 -14.50
N ILE A 180 -16.88 2.81 -14.78
CA ILE A 180 -16.00 2.50 -15.93
C ILE A 180 -16.85 2.48 -17.20
N GLY A 181 -16.62 3.45 -18.09
CA GLY A 181 -17.23 3.49 -19.41
C GLY A 181 -18.20 4.65 -19.64
N GLU A 182 -18.45 5.46 -18.61
CA GLU A 182 -19.06 6.79 -18.73
C GLU A 182 -18.03 7.86 -19.10
#